data_AF-A0A1Q2CS04-F1
#
_entry.id   AF-A0A1Q2CS04-F1
#
_cell.length_a   1.000
_cell.length_b   1.000
_cell.length_c   1.000
_cell.angle_alpha   90.00
_cell.angle_beta   90.00
_cell.angle_gamma   90.00
#
_symmetry.space_group_name_H-M   'P 1'
#
loop_
_entity.id
_entity.type
_entity.pdbx_description
1 polymer ?
#
loop_
_entity_poly.entity_id
_entity_poly.type
_entity_poly.pdbx_seq_one_letter_code
_entity_poly.pdbx_strand_id
1 'polypeptide(L)'
;MAAASDSRNRLATVGLAALATATVAVSWLALSQFRGVAAPADSPAPSVAPTSTTPSPTAIPVDPIPSPSRKPSPQPTASAPAPQPGSLAAFAAAFAADGAAVTIFGDGSGNEESEWVHRWATEHLAKRHAVSYAAWNAKTSTFPDPAPLSNEGASLTVWNASMRSPVLSREPGRVARAWQRSDAVLLSYGHRKHAGEIESALDAILEAVRGQAADVPVAVVLQNPDPSASADQQKATVAAVAGWAKAHALPTIDVYSAFPTRQRDRDKLVEEDGSPNDEGSRLFASAIAEALAG
;
A
#
# COMPACT_ATOMS: atom_id res chain seq x y z
N MET A 1 -32.18 9.71 51.50
CA MET A 1 -31.20 9.59 50.39
C MET A 1 -31.66 8.74 49.20
N ALA A 2 -32.78 8.01 49.25
CA ALA A 2 -33.23 7.16 48.13
C ALA A 2 -33.89 7.89 46.94
N ALA A 3 -34.49 9.07 47.14
CA ALA A 3 -35.23 9.78 46.10
C ALA A 3 -34.34 10.46 45.02
N ALA A 4 -33.06 10.72 45.33
CA ALA A 4 -32.14 11.41 44.41
C ALA A 4 -31.51 10.48 43.35
N SER A 5 -31.62 9.15 43.54
CA SER A 5 -31.07 8.16 42.60
C SER A 5 -32.01 7.89 41.43
N ASP A 6 -33.33 8.01 41.62
CA ASP A 6 -34.32 7.71 40.58
C ASP A 6 -34.40 8.81 39.51
N SER A 7 -34.14 10.07 39.88
CA SER A 7 -34.18 11.21 38.93
C SER A 7 -33.02 11.22 37.94
N ARG A 8 -31.83 10.75 38.34
CA ARG A 8 -30.65 10.68 37.45
C ARG A 8 -30.78 9.63 36.36
N ASN A 9 -31.38 8.48 36.69
CA ASN A 9 -31.59 7.40 35.73
C ASN A 9 -32.64 7.76 34.67
N ARG A 10 -33.67 8.52 35.04
CA ARG A 10 -34.69 9.02 34.10
C ARG A 10 -34.11 10.03 33.11
N LEU A 11 -33.27 10.96 33.58
CA LEU A 11 -32.61 11.95 32.71
C LEU A 11 -31.64 11.28 31.72
N ALA A 12 -30.87 10.28 32.15
CA ALA A 12 -29.99 9.52 31.27
C ALA A 12 -30.77 8.76 30.18
N THR A 13 -31.90 8.15 30.54
CA THR A 13 -32.74 7.39 29.59
C THR A 13 -33.39 8.30 28.55
N VAL A 14 -33.88 9.47 28.97
CA VAL A 14 -34.46 10.47 28.05
C VAL A 14 -33.39 11.04 27.11
N GLY A 15 -32.18 11.30 27.62
CA GLY A 15 -31.06 11.76 26.80
C GLY A 15 -30.65 10.76 25.72
N LEU A 16 -30.57 9.46 26.06
CA LEU A 16 -30.27 8.39 25.11
C LEU A 16 -31.34 8.23 24.03
N ALA A 17 -32.63 8.30 24.41
CA ALA A 17 -33.73 8.22 23.45
C ALA A 17 -33.75 9.41 22.46
N ALA A 18 -33.49 10.62 22.95
CA ALA A 18 -33.40 11.81 22.11
C ALA A 18 -32.23 11.72 21.11
N LEU A 19 -31.07 11.23 21.57
CA LEU A 19 -29.89 11.06 20.72
C LEU A 19 -30.15 10.02 19.60
N ALA A 20 -30.73 8.87 19.94
CA ALA A 20 -31.06 7.83 18.96
C ALA A 20 -32.02 8.34 17.87
N THR A 21 -33.02 9.13 18.28
CA THR A 21 -34.00 9.71 17.34
C THR A 21 -33.33 10.71 16.38
N ALA A 22 -32.42 11.54 16.88
CA ALA A 22 -31.65 12.47 16.05
C ALA A 22 -30.76 11.74 15.04
N THR A 23 -30.11 10.63 15.43
CA THR A 23 -29.25 9.84 14.53
C THR A 23 -30.05 9.21 13.38
N VAL A 24 -31.26 8.72 13.65
CA VAL A 24 -32.15 8.16 12.61
C VAL A 24 -32.60 9.24 11.63
N ALA A 25 -32.98 10.43 12.13
CA ALA A 25 -33.41 11.53 11.28
C ALA A 25 -32.29 12.03 10.33
N VAL A 26 -31.07 12.19 10.85
CA VAL A 26 -29.90 12.59 10.04
C VAL A 26 -29.55 11.52 9.00
N SER A 27 -29.61 10.24 9.37
CA SER A 27 -29.35 9.14 8.44
C SER A 27 -30.39 9.08 7.32
N TRP A 28 -31.67 9.28 7.64
CA TRP A 28 -32.73 9.30 6.64
C TRP A 28 -32.61 10.50 5.68
N LEU A 29 -32.27 11.68 6.20
CA LEU A 29 -32.06 12.87 5.38
C LEU A 29 -30.86 12.66 4.42
N ALA A 30 -29.77 12.07 4.89
CA ALA A 30 -28.61 11.75 4.06
C ALA A 30 -28.95 10.75 2.93
N LEU A 31 -29.72 9.68 3.22
CA LEU A 31 -30.13 8.73 2.17
C LEU A 31 -31.09 9.35 1.15
N SER A 32 -31.91 10.33 1.56
CA SER A 32 -32.85 10.97 0.64
C SER A 32 -32.17 11.84 -0.42
N GLN A 33 -31.01 12.42 -0.11
CA GLN A 33 -30.25 13.26 -1.05
C GLN A 33 -29.50 12.47 -2.13
N PHE A 34 -29.34 11.14 -1.97
CA PHE A 34 -28.61 10.29 -2.91
C PHE A 34 -29.48 9.61 -3.97
N ARG A 35 -30.82 9.78 -3.93
CA ARG A 35 -31.73 9.22 -4.95
C ARG A 35 -32.09 10.27 -6.00
N GLY A 36 -31.13 10.60 -6.86
CA GLY A 36 -31.36 11.65 -7.84
C GLY A 36 -30.37 11.71 -9.00
N VAL A 37 -30.01 10.58 -9.62
CA VAL A 37 -29.50 10.59 -11.00
C VAL A 37 -30.06 9.39 -11.75
N ALA A 38 -31.00 9.66 -12.66
CA ALA A 38 -31.47 8.72 -13.66
C ALA A 38 -30.38 8.53 -14.72
N ALA A 39 -30.07 7.28 -15.07
CA ALA A 39 -29.17 6.94 -16.17
C ALA A 39 -29.90 7.07 -17.52
N PRO A 40 -29.33 7.73 -18.53
CA PRO A 40 -29.80 7.61 -19.90
C PRO A 40 -29.31 6.31 -20.55
N ALA A 41 -30.18 5.77 -21.40
CA ALA A 41 -29.99 4.56 -22.20
C ALA A 41 -29.27 4.83 -23.54
N ASP A 42 -28.89 3.71 -24.17
CA ASP A 42 -28.60 3.47 -25.61
C ASP A 42 -27.15 3.64 -26.15
N SER A 43 -26.51 2.47 -26.37
CA SER A 43 -25.98 1.85 -27.64
C SER A 43 -25.41 2.74 -28.78
N PRO A 44 -24.56 2.24 -29.74
CA PRO A 44 -24.27 0.84 -30.10
C PRO A 44 -22.78 0.47 -30.38
N ALA A 45 -22.55 -0.82 -30.66
CA ALA A 45 -21.31 -1.46 -31.08
C ALA A 45 -20.81 -1.05 -32.49
N PRO A 46 -19.52 -1.28 -32.81
CA PRO A 46 -19.08 -1.44 -34.20
C PRO A 46 -18.55 -2.84 -34.55
N SER A 47 -18.83 -3.15 -35.82
CA SER A 47 -18.59 -4.34 -36.62
C SER A 47 -17.12 -4.76 -36.81
N VAL A 48 -16.95 -6.07 -36.99
CA VAL A 48 -15.73 -6.78 -37.42
C VAL A 48 -15.52 -6.66 -38.94
N ALA A 49 -14.27 -6.67 -39.44
CA ALA A 49 -13.84 -7.26 -40.73
C ALA A 49 -12.29 -7.22 -40.93
N PRO A 50 -11.70 -8.06 -41.82
CA PRO A 50 -10.40 -8.72 -41.57
C PRO A 50 -9.24 -8.41 -42.57
N THR A 51 -8.04 -8.91 -42.19
CA THR A 51 -6.84 -9.34 -42.96
C THR A 51 -6.49 -8.78 -44.34
N SER A 52 -5.21 -8.41 -44.51
CA SER A 52 -4.48 -8.52 -45.78
C SER A 52 -3.01 -8.90 -45.51
N THR A 53 -2.66 -10.13 -45.86
CA THR A 53 -1.30 -10.66 -46.03
C THR A 53 -0.71 -10.23 -47.37
N THR A 54 0.54 -9.76 -47.38
CA THR A 54 1.33 -9.50 -48.60
C THR A 54 2.72 -10.13 -48.45
N PRO A 55 3.30 -10.72 -49.51
CA PRO A 55 4.41 -11.68 -49.41
C PRO A 55 5.82 -11.05 -49.39
N SER A 56 6.77 -11.87 -48.93
CA SER A 56 8.23 -11.68 -48.99
C SER A 56 8.78 -11.55 -50.41
N PRO A 57 9.74 -10.64 -50.66
CA PRO A 57 10.66 -10.74 -51.78
C PRO A 57 11.95 -11.50 -51.41
N THR A 58 12.29 -12.43 -52.30
CA THR A 58 13.47 -13.28 -52.37
C THR A 58 14.78 -12.50 -52.46
N ALA A 59 15.82 -13.07 -51.82
CA ALA A 59 17.19 -12.58 -51.73
C ALA A 59 17.92 -12.48 -53.08
N ILE A 60 18.80 -11.47 -53.19
CA ILE A 60 19.86 -11.37 -54.21
C ILE A 60 21.19 -11.74 -53.53
N PRO A 61 22.00 -12.67 -54.08
CA PRO A 61 23.35 -12.91 -53.60
C PRO A 61 24.28 -11.81 -54.13
N VAL A 62 25.00 -11.13 -53.22
CA VAL A 62 26.05 -10.16 -53.55
C VAL A 62 27.39 -10.72 -53.09
N ASP A 63 28.38 -10.65 -53.99
CA ASP A 63 29.75 -11.12 -53.82
C ASP A 63 30.50 -10.49 -52.63
N PRO A 64 31.51 -11.19 -52.06
CA PRO A 64 32.24 -10.76 -50.89
C PRO A 64 33.18 -9.57 -51.18
N ILE A 65 32.96 -8.47 -50.47
CA ILE A 65 33.85 -7.30 -50.41
C ILE A 65 35.01 -7.61 -49.43
N PRO A 66 36.27 -7.24 -49.74
CA PRO A 66 37.41 -7.49 -48.87
C PRO A 66 37.32 -6.74 -47.53
N SER A 67 37.71 -7.46 -46.48
CA SER A 67 37.62 -7.05 -45.06
C SER A 67 38.54 -5.86 -44.73
N PRO A 68 38.02 -4.77 -44.13
CA PRO A 68 38.86 -3.82 -43.43
C PRO A 68 39.25 -4.39 -42.05
N SER A 69 40.53 -4.25 -41.70
CA SER A 69 41.10 -4.65 -40.41
C SER A 69 40.28 -4.10 -39.23
N ARG A 70 39.67 -5.01 -38.46
CA ARG A 70 38.94 -4.70 -37.22
C ARG A 70 39.87 -4.08 -36.19
N LYS A 71 39.55 -2.86 -35.74
CA LYS A 71 39.96 -2.33 -34.44
C LYS A 71 39.56 -3.32 -33.33
N PRO A 72 40.36 -3.48 -32.26
CA PRO A 72 40.00 -4.34 -31.14
C PRO A 72 38.66 -3.89 -30.56
N SER A 73 37.72 -4.84 -30.54
CA SER A 73 36.37 -4.66 -29.99
C SER A 73 36.50 -4.44 -28.47
N PRO A 74 35.84 -3.42 -27.88
CA PRO A 74 35.86 -3.23 -26.44
C PRO A 74 35.27 -4.48 -25.78
N GLN A 75 36.06 -5.05 -24.87
CA GLN A 75 35.69 -6.21 -24.06
C GLN A 75 34.38 -5.90 -23.33
N PRO A 76 33.39 -6.83 -23.31
CA PRO A 76 32.12 -6.59 -22.63
C PRO A 76 32.40 -6.31 -21.16
N THR A 77 32.10 -5.08 -20.72
CA THR A 77 32.03 -4.76 -19.30
C THR A 77 31.04 -5.75 -18.68
N ALA A 78 31.49 -6.51 -17.68
CA ALA A 78 30.66 -7.49 -17.00
C ALA A 78 29.35 -6.81 -16.57
N SER A 79 28.22 -7.26 -17.14
CA SER A 79 26.90 -6.80 -16.72
C SER A 79 26.79 -6.98 -15.21
N ALA A 80 26.30 -5.95 -14.52
CA ALA A 80 26.00 -6.04 -13.11
C ALA A 80 25.14 -7.29 -12.83
N PRO A 81 25.39 -8.03 -11.74
CA PRO A 81 24.58 -9.18 -11.38
C PRO A 81 23.10 -8.80 -11.34
N ALA A 82 22.23 -9.65 -11.87
CA ALA A 82 20.79 -9.46 -11.74
C ALA A 82 20.42 -9.36 -10.25
N PRO A 83 19.49 -8.47 -9.85
CA PRO A 83 19.07 -8.35 -8.45
C PRO A 83 18.62 -9.70 -7.90
N GLN A 84 19.05 -10.03 -6.68
CA GLN A 84 18.56 -11.25 -6.03
C GLN A 84 17.04 -11.14 -5.80
N PRO A 85 16.27 -12.20 -6.14
CA PRO A 85 14.87 -12.28 -5.77
C PRO A 85 14.70 -12.07 -4.26
N GLY A 86 13.86 -11.13 -3.85
CA GLY A 86 13.64 -10.80 -2.44
C GLY A 86 14.61 -9.77 -1.84
N SER A 87 15.40 -9.06 -2.64
CA SER A 87 16.12 -7.86 -2.18
C SER A 87 15.27 -6.59 -2.36
N LEU A 88 15.55 -5.52 -1.61
CA LEU A 88 14.94 -4.20 -1.89
C LEU A 88 15.32 -3.69 -3.29
N ALA A 89 16.46 -4.10 -3.84
CA ALA A 89 16.83 -3.79 -5.23
C ALA A 89 15.85 -4.39 -6.26
N ALA A 90 15.16 -5.49 -5.93
CA ALA A 90 14.09 -6.03 -6.78
C ALA A 90 12.89 -5.08 -6.87
N PHE A 91 12.65 -4.25 -5.85
CA PHE A 91 11.59 -3.23 -5.89
C PHE A 91 11.95 -2.08 -6.84
N ALA A 92 13.20 -1.64 -6.86
CA ALA A 92 13.66 -0.64 -7.83
C ALA A 92 13.46 -1.13 -9.27
N ALA A 93 13.74 -2.40 -9.54
CA ALA A 93 13.47 -3.01 -10.84
C ALA A 93 11.96 -3.11 -11.15
N ALA A 94 11.13 -3.49 -10.16
CA ALA A 94 9.69 -3.56 -10.32
C ALA A 94 9.08 -2.19 -10.68
N PHE A 95 9.60 -1.11 -10.12
CA PHE A 95 9.10 0.26 -10.37
C PHE A 95 9.67 0.91 -11.65
N ALA A 96 10.70 0.32 -12.25
CA ALA A 96 11.30 0.87 -13.47
C ALA A 96 10.47 0.57 -14.73
N ALA A 97 9.58 -0.41 -14.68
CA ALA A 97 8.71 -0.76 -15.81
C ALA A 97 7.58 0.27 -15.97
N ASP A 98 7.28 0.65 -17.21
CA ASP A 98 6.10 1.44 -17.51
C ASP A 98 4.83 0.61 -17.27
N GLY A 99 3.88 1.17 -16.54
CA GLY A 99 2.65 0.49 -16.12
C GLY A 99 2.81 -0.37 -14.88
N ALA A 100 3.89 -0.18 -14.11
CA ALA A 100 4.12 -0.91 -12.87
C ALA A 100 3.03 -0.62 -11.83
N ALA A 101 2.79 -1.56 -10.93
CA ALA A 101 1.86 -1.40 -9.83
C ALA A 101 2.43 -1.91 -8.50
N VAL A 102 2.19 -1.17 -7.43
CA VAL A 102 2.52 -1.56 -6.05
C VAL A 102 1.26 -1.62 -5.22
N THR A 103 1.08 -2.71 -4.48
CA THR A 103 -0.01 -2.84 -3.51
C THR A 103 0.53 -2.82 -2.09
N ILE A 104 -0.12 -2.03 -1.23
CA ILE A 104 0.21 -1.92 0.19
C ILE A 104 -0.92 -2.56 0.98
N PHE A 105 -0.63 -3.63 1.71
CA PHE A 105 -1.52 -4.18 2.71
C PHE A 105 -1.03 -3.77 4.09
N GLY A 106 -1.86 -3.06 4.84
CA GLY A 106 -1.45 -2.57 6.15
C GLY A 106 -2.57 -2.21 7.10
N ASP A 107 -2.17 -1.67 8.24
CA ASP A 107 -3.06 -1.19 9.29
C ASP A 107 -3.34 0.32 9.19
N GLY A 108 -3.85 0.89 10.28
CA GLY A 108 -4.35 2.26 10.29
C GLY A 108 -3.27 3.34 10.35
N SER A 109 -2.00 2.99 10.18
CA SER A 109 -0.88 3.93 10.12
C SER A 109 -0.71 4.57 8.74
N GLY A 110 -1.36 4.01 7.70
CA GLY A 110 -1.16 4.38 6.31
C GLY A 110 -2.43 4.40 5.45
N ASN A 111 -3.62 4.43 6.04
CA ASN A 111 -4.90 4.36 5.34
C ASN A 111 -5.51 5.71 4.93
N GLU A 112 -5.02 6.84 5.44
CA GLU A 112 -5.54 8.19 5.17
C GLU A 112 -4.61 9.04 4.29
N GLU A 113 -5.11 10.15 3.75
CA GLU A 113 -4.34 11.07 2.88
C GLU A 113 -3.20 11.79 3.60
N SER A 114 -3.33 12.04 4.90
CA SER A 114 -2.27 12.66 5.71
C SER A 114 -1.19 11.66 6.15
N GLU A 115 -1.35 10.38 5.84
CA GLU A 115 -0.49 9.30 6.34
C GLU A 115 0.55 8.86 5.30
N TRP A 116 1.47 8.01 5.75
CA TRP A 116 2.72 7.76 5.03
C TRP A 116 2.54 7.22 3.62
N VAL A 117 1.51 6.42 3.32
CA VAL A 117 1.35 5.82 1.98
C VAL A 117 1.02 6.90 0.95
N HIS A 118 0.05 7.77 1.26
CA HIS A 118 -0.33 8.85 0.37
C HIS A 118 0.80 9.89 0.27
N ARG A 119 1.48 10.19 1.38
CA ARG A 119 2.67 11.06 1.38
C ARG A 119 3.82 10.47 0.57
N TRP A 120 4.09 9.19 0.69
CA TRP A 120 5.10 8.52 -0.12
C TRP A 120 4.78 8.60 -1.62
N ALA A 121 3.52 8.37 -1.98
CA ALA A 121 3.06 8.48 -3.36
C ALA A 121 3.19 9.92 -3.91
N THR A 122 2.74 10.92 -3.16
CA THR A 122 2.71 12.33 -3.59
C THR A 122 4.07 13.03 -3.47
N GLU A 123 4.79 12.82 -2.37
CA GLU A 123 6.00 13.59 -2.05
C GLU A 123 7.28 12.91 -2.57
N HIS A 124 7.24 11.62 -2.94
CA HIS A 124 8.43 10.88 -3.38
C HIS A 124 8.25 10.20 -4.74
N LEU A 125 7.21 9.39 -4.92
CA LEU A 125 7.01 8.67 -6.20
C LEU A 125 6.64 9.63 -7.33
N ALA A 126 5.70 10.56 -7.10
CA ALA A 126 5.21 11.51 -8.10
C ALA A 126 6.28 12.48 -8.62
N LYS A 127 7.44 12.58 -7.96
CA LYS A 127 8.61 13.34 -8.44
C LYS A 127 9.38 12.65 -9.56
N ARG A 128 9.14 11.36 -9.80
CA ARG A 128 9.89 10.52 -10.75
C ARG A 128 9.00 9.69 -11.69
N HIS A 129 7.72 9.57 -11.35
CA HIS A 129 6.75 8.71 -12.04
C HIS A 129 5.42 9.41 -12.26
N ALA A 130 4.72 8.99 -13.32
CA ALA A 130 3.34 9.35 -13.55
C ALA A 130 2.49 8.48 -12.62
N VAL A 131 2.30 8.96 -11.38
CA VAL A 131 1.66 8.19 -10.32
C VAL A 131 0.14 8.31 -10.39
N SER A 132 -0.54 7.17 -10.38
CA SER A 132 -1.97 7.10 -10.02
C SER A 132 -2.16 6.38 -8.71
N TYR A 133 -3.15 6.79 -7.92
CA TYR A 133 -3.35 6.32 -6.55
C TYR A 133 -4.82 5.96 -6.31
N ALA A 134 -5.05 4.80 -5.68
CA ALA A 134 -6.37 4.38 -5.21
C ALA A 134 -6.27 3.84 -3.77
N ALA A 135 -7.14 4.32 -2.89
CA ALA A 135 -7.28 3.82 -1.54
C ALA A 135 -8.49 2.87 -1.42
N TRP A 136 -8.29 1.77 -0.69
CA TRP A 136 -9.32 0.76 -0.50
C TRP A 136 -10.48 1.30 0.33
N ASN A 137 -11.69 1.19 -0.21
CA ASN A 137 -12.89 1.55 0.53
C ASN A 137 -13.40 0.33 1.31
N ALA A 138 -13.11 0.29 2.61
CA ALA A 138 -13.53 -0.81 3.48
C ALA A 138 -15.06 -0.97 3.60
N LYS A 139 -15.85 0.08 3.34
CA LYS A 139 -17.33 0.03 3.40
C LYS A 139 -17.90 -0.67 2.18
N THR A 140 -17.38 -0.36 0.99
CA THR A 140 -17.85 -0.98 -0.27
C THR A 140 -17.06 -2.23 -0.64
N SER A 141 -15.94 -2.48 0.03
CA SER A 141 -14.99 -3.55 -0.34
C SER A 141 -14.54 -3.45 -1.79
N THR A 142 -14.20 -2.24 -2.24
CA THR A 142 -13.71 -1.96 -3.59
C THR A 142 -12.65 -0.87 -3.57
N PHE A 143 -11.83 -0.81 -4.61
CA PHE A 143 -11.11 0.42 -4.95
C PHE A 143 -11.98 1.32 -5.83
N PRO A 144 -11.85 2.65 -5.72
CA PRO A 144 -12.26 3.54 -6.80
C PRO A 144 -11.30 3.43 -7.99
N ASP A 145 -11.63 4.09 -9.10
CA ASP A 145 -10.65 4.31 -10.17
C ASP A 145 -9.45 5.10 -9.63
N PRO A 146 -8.21 4.72 -9.96
CA PRO A 146 -7.02 5.46 -9.53
C PRO A 146 -7.03 6.91 -10.00
N ALA A 147 -6.82 7.83 -9.07
CA ALA A 147 -6.70 9.26 -9.35
C ALA A 147 -5.24 9.62 -9.65
N PRO A 148 -4.96 10.46 -10.67
CA PRO A 148 -3.60 10.88 -10.97
C PRO A 148 -3.08 11.83 -9.87
N LEU A 149 -1.88 11.53 -9.35
CA LEU A 149 -1.09 12.41 -8.49
C LEU A 149 0.01 13.13 -9.27
N SER A 150 0.49 12.54 -10.36
CA SER A 150 1.42 13.13 -11.34
C SER A 150 1.24 12.45 -12.69
N ASN A 151 1.56 13.16 -13.77
CA ASN A 151 1.49 12.65 -15.15
C ASN A 151 2.87 12.60 -15.82
N GLU A 152 3.95 12.78 -15.06
CA GLU A 152 5.32 12.88 -15.59
C GLU A 152 6.16 11.63 -15.30
N GLY A 153 6.77 11.05 -16.35
CA GLY A 153 7.65 9.87 -16.21
C GLY A 153 6.95 8.55 -16.51
N ALA A 154 7.61 7.43 -16.19
CA ALA A 154 7.02 6.09 -16.35
C ALA A 154 5.80 5.94 -15.44
N SER A 155 4.74 5.29 -15.93
CA SER A 155 3.50 5.14 -15.18
C SER A 155 3.64 4.14 -14.03
N LEU A 156 3.12 4.52 -12.86
CA LEU A 156 3.14 3.72 -11.64
C LEU A 156 1.80 3.84 -10.92
N THR A 157 1.14 2.71 -10.63
CA THR A 157 -0.10 2.69 -9.84
C THR A 157 0.16 2.26 -8.41
N VAL A 158 -0.36 3.03 -7.45
CA VAL A 158 -0.30 2.72 -6.02
C VAL A 158 -1.68 2.30 -5.54
N TRP A 159 -1.83 1.03 -5.18
CA TRP A 159 -3.03 0.46 -4.57
C TRP A 159 -2.85 0.39 -3.06
N ASN A 160 -3.45 1.34 -2.34
CA ASN A 160 -3.38 1.36 -0.89
C ASN A 160 -4.54 0.56 -0.27
N ALA A 161 -4.27 -0.69 0.07
CA ALA A 161 -5.18 -1.55 0.82
C ALA A 161 -4.94 -1.50 2.35
N SER A 162 -4.31 -0.44 2.87
CA SER A 162 -4.23 -0.21 4.31
C SER A 162 -5.61 0.12 4.86
N MET A 163 -5.92 -0.31 6.08
CA MET A 163 -7.21 -0.01 6.69
C MET A 163 -7.08 0.26 8.18
N ARG A 164 -7.96 1.13 8.68
CA ARG A 164 -8.06 1.40 10.11
C ARG A 164 -8.41 0.12 10.87
N SER A 165 -7.53 -0.29 11.78
CA SER A 165 -7.74 -1.39 12.74
C SER A 165 -8.17 -2.72 12.10
N PRO A 166 -7.32 -3.36 11.29
CA PRO A 166 -7.66 -4.64 10.66
C PRO A 166 -7.86 -5.74 11.71
N VAL A 167 -8.82 -6.62 11.43
CA VAL A 167 -9.02 -7.87 12.18
C VAL A 167 -8.18 -8.94 11.49
N LEU A 168 -7.00 -9.24 12.06
CA LEU A 168 -5.98 -10.06 11.40
C LEU A 168 -6.47 -11.42 10.88
N SER A 169 -7.35 -12.09 11.61
CA SER A 169 -7.92 -13.37 11.18
C SER A 169 -8.80 -13.29 9.92
N ARG A 170 -9.24 -12.08 9.52
CA ARG A 170 -10.03 -11.83 8.31
C ARG A 170 -9.19 -11.26 7.16
N GLU A 171 -7.94 -10.90 7.43
CA GLU A 171 -7.06 -10.28 6.45
C GLU A 171 -6.77 -11.15 5.22
N PRO A 172 -6.55 -12.48 5.32
CA PRO A 172 -6.35 -13.32 4.14
C PRO A 172 -7.49 -13.21 3.12
N GLY A 173 -8.74 -13.25 3.59
CA GLY A 173 -9.91 -13.06 2.74
C GLY A 173 -10.03 -11.64 2.19
N ARG A 174 -9.52 -10.64 2.91
CA ARG A 174 -9.49 -9.25 2.44
C ARG A 174 -8.42 -9.04 1.38
N VAL A 175 -7.22 -9.63 1.55
CA VAL A 175 -6.16 -9.65 0.53
C VAL A 175 -6.70 -10.17 -0.79
N ALA A 176 -7.42 -11.29 -0.78
CA ALA A 176 -8.03 -11.83 -1.99
C ALA A 176 -9.05 -10.88 -2.66
N ARG A 177 -9.86 -10.15 -1.88
CA ARG A 177 -10.85 -9.19 -2.41
C ARG A 177 -10.22 -7.89 -2.91
N ALA A 178 -9.20 -7.41 -2.21
CA ALA A 178 -8.49 -6.18 -2.52
C ALA A 178 -7.28 -6.43 -3.44
N TRP A 179 -7.14 -7.63 -3.99
CA TRP A 179 -6.05 -7.91 -4.90
C TRP A 179 -6.21 -7.12 -6.19
N GLN A 180 -5.12 -6.50 -6.63
CA GLN A 180 -4.97 -5.89 -7.94
C GLN A 180 -3.70 -6.45 -8.56
N ARG A 181 -3.60 -6.41 -9.89
CA ARG A 181 -2.34 -6.74 -10.56
C ARG A 181 -1.24 -5.87 -9.95
N SER A 182 -0.22 -6.52 -9.41
CA SER A 182 0.85 -5.87 -8.65
C SER A 182 2.18 -6.49 -9.06
N ASP A 183 3.17 -5.63 -9.27
CA ASP A 183 4.55 -6.00 -9.55
C ASP A 183 5.39 -5.99 -8.26
N ALA A 184 4.87 -5.42 -7.18
CA ALA A 184 5.42 -5.50 -5.83
C ALA A 184 4.35 -5.33 -4.76
N VAL A 185 4.61 -5.89 -3.57
CA VAL A 185 3.73 -5.79 -2.40
C VAL A 185 4.49 -5.31 -1.16
N LEU A 186 3.91 -4.38 -0.42
CA LEU A 186 4.37 -3.97 0.90
C LEU A 186 3.39 -4.47 1.97
N LEU A 187 3.91 -5.12 3.01
CA LEU A 187 3.14 -5.52 4.20
C LEU A 187 3.50 -4.57 5.35
N SER A 188 2.53 -3.81 5.86
CA SER A 188 2.73 -2.82 6.92
C SER A 188 1.74 -3.05 8.07
N TYR A 189 2.05 -4.03 8.91
CA TYR A 189 1.22 -4.41 10.06
C TYR A 189 2.04 -4.39 11.34
N GLY A 190 1.37 -4.12 12.46
CA GLY A 190 1.93 -4.33 13.80
C GLY A 190 1.62 -3.22 14.78
N HIS A 191 1.14 -2.06 14.29
CA HIS A 191 1.03 -0.83 15.06
C HIS A 191 0.08 -0.90 16.26
N ARG A 192 -0.82 -1.90 16.28
CA ARG A 192 -1.78 -2.14 17.37
C ARG A 192 -1.97 -3.61 17.65
N LYS A 193 -0.87 -4.37 17.61
CA LYS A 193 -0.88 -5.82 17.78
C LYS A 193 0.16 -6.25 18.79
N HIS A 194 -0.06 -7.42 19.35
CA HIS A 194 0.87 -8.04 20.29
C HIS A 194 1.80 -8.99 19.53
N ALA A 195 3.06 -9.03 19.96
CA ALA A 195 4.08 -9.93 19.40
C ALA A 195 3.61 -11.39 19.34
N GLY A 196 2.86 -11.87 20.35
CA GLY A 196 2.38 -13.25 20.40
C GLY A 196 1.30 -13.63 19.37
N GLU A 197 0.71 -12.65 18.68
CA GLU A 197 -0.38 -12.89 17.72
C GLU A 197 0.01 -12.55 16.28
N ILE A 198 0.95 -11.60 16.11
CA ILE A 198 1.23 -10.98 14.81
C ILE A 198 1.87 -11.96 13.81
N GLU A 199 2.74 -12.86 14.25
CA GLU A 199 3.48 -13.75 13.37
C GLU A 199 2.54 -14.73 12.62
N SER A 200 1.66 -15.43 13.36
CA SER A 200 0.70 -16.36 12.76
C SER A 200 -0.27 -15.70 11.79
N ALA A 201 -0.62 -14.44 12.06
CA ALA A 201 -1.43 -13.66 11.15
C ALA A 201 -0.66 -13.28 9.87
N LEU A 202 0.61 -12.88 10.00
CA LEU A 202 1.46 -12.55 8.87
C LEU A 202 1.72 -13.76 7.98
N ASP A 203 1.84 -14.97 8.53
CA ASP A 203 1.89 -16.22 7.75
C ASP A 203 0.66 -16.35 6.84
N ALA A 204 -0.54 -16.24 7.41
CA ALA A 204 -1.78 -16.38 6.65
C ALA A 204 -1.97 -15.25 5.61
N ILE A 205 -1.51 -14.03 5.92
CA ILE A 205 -1.53 -12.89 5.00
C ILE A 205 -0.56 -13.13 3.84
N LEU A 206 0.67 -13.58 4.13
CA LEU A 206 1.67 -13.88 3.11
C LEU A 206 1.19 -15.02 2.21
N GLU A 207 0.61 -16.08 2.77
CA GLU A 207 0.01 -17.16 2.01
C GLU A 207 -1.09 -16.64 1.07
N ALA A 208 -1.96 -15.74 1.54
CA ALA A 208 -2.97 -15.13 0.69
C ALA A 208 -2.38 -14.30 -0.46
N VAL A 209 -1.32 -13.53 -0.21
CA VAL A 209 -0.59 -12.79 -1.26
C VAL A 209 0.01 -13.76 -2.28
N ARG A 210 0.67 -14.82 -1.81
CA ARG A 210 1.29 -15.85 -2.68
C ARG A 210 0.25 -16.64 -3.47
N GLY A 211 -0.95 -16.82 -2.92
CA GLY A 211 -2.08 -17.41 -3.62
C GLY A 211 -2.59 -16.55 -4.79
N GLN A 212 -2.36 -15.24 -4.76
CA GLN A 212 -2.71 -14.34 -5.87
C GLN A 212 -1.57 -14.20 -6.89
N ALA A 213 -0.33 -14.11 -6.42
CA ALA A 213 0.86 -14.08 -7.25
C ALA A 213 2.04 -14.74 -6.53
N ALA A 214 2.36 -15.98 -6.92
CA ALA A 214 3.36 -16.80 -6.24
C ALA A 214 4.75 -16.13 -6.16
N ASP A 215 5.14 -15.41 -7.20
CA ASP A 215 6.49 -14.85 -7.34
C ASP A 215 6.58 -13.33 -7.14
N VAL A 216 5.48 -12.66 -6.73
CA VAL A 216 5.50 -11.21 -6.53
C VAL A 216 6.53 -10.81 -5.45
N PRO A 217 7.41 -9.84 -5.69
CA PRO A 217 8.26 -9.29 -4.63
C PRO A 217 7.42 -8.78 -3.45
N VAL A 218 7.76 -9.21 -2.24
CA VAL A 218 7.10 -8.79 -0.99
C VAL A 218 8.16 -8.21 -0.07
N ALA A 219 7.92 -7.04 0.50
CA ALA A 219 8.75 -6.44 1.54
C ALA A 219 7.89 -6.10 2.76
N VAL A 220 8.51 -6.17 3.94
CA VAL A 220 7.84 -5.94 5.22
C VAL A 220 8.27 -4.58 5.76
N VAL A 221 7.30 -3.71 6.02
CA VAL A 221 7.54 -2.40 6.63
C VAL A 221 7.48 -2.57 8.14
N LEU A 222 8.59 -2.31 8.82
CA LEU A 222 8.65 -2.30 10.28
C LEU A 222 8.07 -0.98 10.79
N GLN A 223 6.99 -1.05 11.56
CA GLN A 223 6.20 0.10 12.00
C GLN A 223 6.98 1.12 12.84
N ASN A 224 6.45 2.34 12.95
CA ASN A 224 7.03 3.39 13.78
C ASN A 224 7.00 3.01 15.28
N PRO A 225 7.82 3.67 16.13
CA PRO A 225 7.72 3.54 17.57
C PRO A 225 6.43 4.15 18.11
N ASP A 226 6.05 3.73 19.32
CA ASP A 226 4.89 4.22 20.06
C ASP A 226 5.27 5.29 21.10
N PRO A 227 4.27 6.01 21.65
CA PRO A 227 4.46 6.89 22.79
C PRO A 227 4.91 6.13 24.04
N SER A 228 5.40 6.87 25.02
CA SER A 228 5.96 6.35 26.27
C SER A 228 5.15 5.22 26.94
N ALA A 229 3.81 5.30 26.89
CA ALA A 229 2.92 4.34 27.54
C ALA A 229 2.94 2.93 26.92
N SER A 230 3.23 2.82 25.63
CA SER A 230 3.22 1.54 24.88
C SER A 230 4.53 1.25 24.15
N ALA A 231 5.57 2.06 24.34
CA ALA A 231 6.86 1.94 23.67
C ALA A 231 7.50 0.55 23.76
N ASP A 232 7.49 -0.09 24.94
CA ASP A 232 8.07 -1.43 25.14
C ASP A 232 7.29 -2.51 24.40
N GLN A 233 5.95 -2.43 24.42
CA GLN A 233 5.10 -3.35 23.67
C GLN A 233 5.36 -3.21 22.17
N GLN A 234 5.36 -1.98 21.65
CA GLN A 234 5.58 -1.75 20.23
C GLN A 234 6.97 -2.19 19.79
N LYS A 235 8.01 -1.95 20.61
CA LYS A 235 9.35 -2.46 20.36
C LYS A 235 9.39 -3.98 20.26
N ALA A 236 8.67 -4.69 21.15
CA ALA A 236 8.57 -6.13 21.11
C ALA A 236 7.82 -6.63 19.85
N THR A 237 6.72 -5.96 19.48
CA THR A 237 5.97 -6.30 18.25
C THR A 237 6.80 -6.07 16.99
N VAL A 238 7.50 -4.94 16.88
CA VAL A 238 8.40 -4.67 15.74
C VAL A 238 9.53 -5.70 15.66
N ALA A 239 10.11 -6.08 16.79
CA ALA A 239 11.13 -7.14 16.82
C ALA A 239 10.58 -8.51 16.37
N ALA A 240 9.35 -8.85 16.76
CA ALA A 240 8.67 -10.07 16.30
C ALA A 240 8.42 -10.05 14.78
N VAL A 241 7.90 -8.94 14.24
CA VAL A 241 7.69 -8.78 12.79
C VAL A 241 9.01 -8.87 12.03
N ALA A 242 10.08 -8.26 12.52
CA ALA A 242 11.40 -8.36 11.91
C ALA A 242 11.96 -9.80 11.95
N GLY A 243 11.78 -10.51 13.08
CA GLY A 243 12.14 -11.91 13.22
C GLY A 243 11.39 -12.81 12.24
N TRP A 244 10.07 -12.61 12.13
CA TRP A 244 9.20 -13.30 11.19
C TRP A 244 9.61 -13.06 9.72
N ALA A 245 9.86 -11.80 9.34
CA ALA A 245 10.29 -11.45 7.98
C ALA A 245 11.61 -12.14 7.63
N LYS A 246 12.57 -12.14 8.57
CA LYS A 246 13.85 -12.84 8.42
C LYS A 246 13.66 -14.35 8.25
N ALA A 247 12.77 -14.98 9.03
CA ALA A 247 12.47 -16.41 8.92
C ALA A 247 11.88 -16.78 7.54
N HIS A 248 11.17 -15.84 6.91
CA HIS A 248 10.60 -15.98 5.57
C HIS A 248 11.50 -15.48 4.44
N ALA A 249 12.75 -15.09 4.75
CA ALA A 249 13.67 -14.48 3.80
C ALA A 249 13.08 -13.27 3.05
N LEU A 250 12.23 -12.50 3.72
CA LEU A 250 11.65 -11.27 3.19
C LEU A 250 12.53 -10.06 3.57
N PRO A 251 12.73 -9.11 2.66
CA PRO A 251 13.40 -7.86 2.97
C PRO A 251 12.52 -7.00 3.88
N THR A 252 13.17 -6.28 4.80
CA THR A 252 12.50 -5.35 5.71
C THR A 252 12.86 -3.91 5.38
N ILE A 253 11.90 -3.00 5.49
CA ILE A 253 12.12 -1.55 5.50
C ILE A 253 11.98 -1.08 6.96
N ASP A 254 13.09 -0.67 7.56
CA ASP A 254 13.17 -0.31 8.98
C ASP A 254 12.78 1.15 9.24
N VAL A 255 11.48 1.42 9.31
CA VAL A 255 10.97 2.76 9.66
C VAL A 255 11.12 3.03 11.15
N TYR A 256 11.06 2.00 12.01
CA TYR A 256 11.24 2.14 13.45
C TYR A 256 12.53 2.89 13.80
N SER A 257 13.64 2.53 13.15
CA SER A 257 14.95 3.14 13.38
C SER A 257 15.11 4.54 12.79
N ALA A 258 14.22 4.98 11.89
CA ALA A 258 14.24 6.35 11.36
C ALA A 258 13.74 7.38 12.38
N PHE A 259 12.91 6.96 13.35
CA PHE A 259 12.40 7.85 14.39
C PHE A 259 13.48 8.18 15.45
N PRO A 260 13.46 9.37 16.06
CA PRO A 260 14.43 9.78 17.08
C PRO A 260 14.56 8.73 18.18
N THR A 261 15.75 8.49 18.73
CA THR A 261 15.92 7.47 19.79
C THR A 261 15.43 7.91 21.16
N ARG A 262 15.36 9.22 21.41
CA ARG A 262 14.90 9.79 22.68
C ARG A 262 13.38 9.83 22.74
N GLN A 263 12.78 9.20 23.76
CA GLN A 263 11.33 9.08 23.89
C GLN A 263 10.59 10.43 23.82
N ARG A 264 11.09 11.46 24.52
CA ARG A 264 10.49 12.81 24.48
C ARG A 264 10.43 13.44 23.08
N ASP A 265 11.30 13.02 22.17
CA ASP A 265 11.36 13.53 20.80
C ASP A 265 10.49 12.65 19.88
N ARG A 266 10.36 11.34 20.17
CA ARG A 266 9.38 10.45 19.54
C ARG A 266 7.94 10.87 19.83
N ASP A 267 7.64 11.19 21.08
CA ASP A 267 6.31 11.60 21.54
C ASP A 267 5.79 12.85 20.80
N LYS A 268 6.66 13.61 20.10
CA LYS A 268 6.27 14.74 19.25
C LYS A 268 5.86 14.35 17.83
N LEU A 269 6.13 13.12 17.41
CA LEU A 269 5.91 12.60 16.06
C LEU A 269 4.78 11.56 16.01
N VAL A 270 4.20 11.23 17.16
CA VAL A 270 3.13 10.24 17.28
C VAL A 270 1.97 10.82 18.07
N GLU A 271 0.77 10.40 17.71
CA GLU A 271 -0.46 10.68 18.45
C GLU A 271 -0.52 9.82 19.72
N GLU A 272 -1.48 10.12 20.59
CA GLU A 272 -1.71 9.37 21.83
C GLU A 272 -1.99 7.88 21.58
N ASP A 273 -2.65 7.56 20.46
CA ASP A 273 -2.96 6.17 20.08
C ASP A 273 -1.81 5.45 19.35
N GLY A 274 -0.64 6.09 19.32
CA GLY A 274 0.60 5.65 18.70
C GLY A 274 0.74 5.98 17.22
N SER A 275 -0.35 6.28 16.49
CA SER A 275 -0.24 6.53 15.05
C SER A 275 0.70 7.70 14.78
N PRO A 276 1.50 7.68 13.72
CA PRO A 276 2.33 8.82 13.38
C PRO A 276 1.44 10.04 13.14
N ASN A 277 1.80 11.18 13.73
CA ASN A 277 1.14 12.44 13.38
C ASN A 277 1.58 12.91 11.99
N ASP A 278 1.22 14.13 11.62
CA ASP A 278 1.55 14.71 10.32
C ASP A 278 3.07 14.72 10.02
N GLU A 279 3.90 15.10 11.00
CA GLU A 279 5.36 15.12 10.87
C GLU A 279 5.96 13.71 10.92
N GLY A 280 5.45 12.85 11.80
CA GLY A 280 5.83 11.43 11.86
C GLY A 280 5.52 10.70 10.56
N SER A 281 4.39 11.01 9.91
CA SER A 281 3.99 10.39 8.64
C SER A 281 4.89 10.82 7.48
N ARG A 282 5.38 12.07 7.48
CA ARG A 282 6.42 12.52 6.53
C ARG A 282 7.76 11.81 6.75
N LEU A 283 8.18 11.65 8.00
CA LEU A 283 9.39 10.90 8.33
C LEU A 283 9.27 9.44 7.90
N PHE A 284 8.12 8.82 8.16
CA PHE A 284 7.80 7.46 7.72
C PHE A 284 7.92 7.36 6.19
N ALA A 285 7.22 8.22 5.43
CA ALA A 285 7.27 8.23 3.98
C ALA A 285 8.70 8.42 3.43
N SER A 286 9.49 9.27 4.08
CA SER A 286 10.91 9.50 3.72
C SER A 286 11.75 8.26 3.94
N ALA A 287 11.59 7.56 5.07
CA ALA A 287 12.30 6.31 5.35
C ALA A 287 11.98 5.22 4.31
N ILE A 288 10.71 5.10 3.88
CA ILE A 288 10.32 4.20 2.79
C ILE A 288 11.03 4.60 1.48
N ALA A 289 10.99 5.88 1.13
CA ALA A 289 11.59 6.38 -0.10
C ALA A 289 13.11 6.16 -0.14
N GLU A 290 13.81 6.41 0.96
CA GLU A 290 15.26 6.20 1.09
C GLU A 290 15.61 4.72 0.94
N ALA A 291 14.87 3.82 1.61
CA ALA A 291 15.10 2.38 1.54
C ALA A 291 14.88 1.81 0.13
N LEU A 292 13.98 2.39 -0.65
CA LEU A 292 13.62 1.94 -2.00
C LEU A 292 14.37 2.68 -3.12
N ALA A 293 15.23 3.64 -2.78
CA ALA A 293 16.07 4.35 -3.75
C ALA A 293 17.45 3.70 -3.97
N GLY A 294 17.80 2.69 -3.18
CA GLY A 294 19.09 1.99 -3.18
C GLY A 294 19.29 1.00 -4.33
#